data_AF-A0A2W1B4W6-F1
#
_entry.id   AF-A0A2W1B4W6-F1
#
_cell.length_a   1.000
_cell.length_b   1.000
_cell.length_c   1.000
_cell.angle_alpha   90.00
_cell.angle_beta   90.00
_cell.angle_gamma   90.00
#
_symmetry.space_group_name_H-M   'P 1'
#
loop_
_entity.id
_entity.type
_entity.pdbx_description
1 polymer ?
#
loop_
_entity_poly.entity_id
_entity_poly.type
_entity_poly.pdbx_seq_one_letter_code
_entity_poly.pdbx_strand_id
1 'polypeptide(L)'
;MMLAPPKSILAALLLGALALTIALFSTSSPTGAQGLNDGESVQLHQGGNLVSYLGPTSPVEVALNDALIYVDVVWSFQAPVQEWALWSPVLPSAVQGISELVQNDAYFIFVSQALTWTFPFPLPQSCAEQADLRAQQAGSFPVFFLIEPVEFAGNAPAVCSVDRDLPGVDLIAESVQAMLAGPSPPEAAIGVASRWADVLFDPSNCDGADFQIEISGGLATIQFCRGVILTGVVADAIMQTQLNATLTAWADIDRVAILNQAGDCLFDLSGLNLCLAGDTTECQGQASDPLDCPFHDLEE
;
A
#
# COMPACT_ATOMS: atom_id res chain seq x y z
N MET A 1 -77.57 34.28 -7.37
CA MET A 1 -76.96 35.27 -8.29
C MET A 1 -75.46 35.15 -8.11
N MET A 2 -74.61 34.74 -9.06
CA MET A 2 -74.73 34.39 -10.48
C MET A 2 -73.77 33.22 -10.73
N LEU A 3 -74.25 32.21 -11.46
CA LEU A 3 -73.49 31.13 -12.11
C LEU A 3 -73.25 31.56 -13.57
N ALA A 4 -72.04 31.36 -14.12
CA ALA A 4 -71.74 31.21 -15.56
C ALA A 4 -70.24 30.90 -15.81
N PRO A 5 -69.88 30.24 -16.94
CA PRO A 5 -69.05 29.02 -16.93
C PRO A 5 -67.80 29.12 -17.89
N PRO A 6 -67.13 28.01 -18.29
CA PRO A 6 -65.73 27.99 -18.75
C PRO A 6 -65.57 28.26 -20.26
N LYS A 7 -64.34 28.59 -20.67
CA LYS A 7 -63.95 28.66 -22.08
C LYS A 7 -62.87 27.64 -22.40
N SER A 8 -63.29 26.57 -23.06
CA SER A 8 -62.44 25.71 -23.89
C SER A 8 -62.70 26.09 -25.36
N ILE A 9 -61.69 26.59 -26.08
CA ILE A 9 -61.61 26.58 -27.56
C ILE A 9 -60.10 26.47 -27.88
N LEU A 10 -59.60 25.29 -28.27
CA LEU A 10 -59.35 24.88 -29.65
C LEU A 10 -58.42 25.85 -30.43
N ALA A 11 -57.13 25.50 -30.50
CA ALA A 11 -56.27 25.91 -31.60
C ALA A 11 -55.54 24.66 -32.09
N ALA A 12 -56.11 24.08 -33.15
CA ALA A 12 -55.54 23.00 -33.92
C ALA A 12 -54.57 23.55 -34.97
N LEU A 13 -53.72 22.66 -35.48
CA LEU A 13 -53.04 22.71 -36.78
C LEU A 13 -51.86 23.69 -36.94
N LEU A 14 -50.67 23.17 -36.63
CA LEU A 14 -49.50 23.33 -37.49
C LEU A 14 -48.74 21.99 -37.54
N LEU A 15 -49.30 21.06 -38.32
CA LEU A 15 -48.55 19.95 -38.91
C LEU A 15 -47.59 20.56 -39.95
N GLY A 16 -46.43 21.02 -39.49
CA GLY A 16 -45.27 21.30 -40.32
C GLY A 16 -44.40 20.05 -40.33
N ALA A 17 -44.32 19.39 -41.48
CA ALA A 17 -43.51 18.20 -41.71
C ALA A 17 -42.03 18.44 -41.36
N LEU A 18 -41.62 18.07 -40.15
CA LEU A 18 -40.24 17.78 -39.86
C LEU A 18 -39.98 16.36 -40.38
N ALA A 19 -39.45 16.28 -41.59
CA ALA A 19 -38.87 15.07 -42.12
C ALA A 19 -37.74 14.66 -41.17
N LEU A 20 -38.06 13.76 -40.25
CA LEU A 20 -37.10 13.06 -39.41
C LEU A 20 -36.29 12.16 -40.36
N THR A 21 -35.20 12.69 -40.88
CA THR A 21 -34.10 11.90 -41.41
C THR A 21 -33.59 11.06 -40.25
N ILE A 22 -34.16 9.87 -40.09
CA ILE A 22 -33.57 8.78 -39.34
C ILE A 22 -32.29 8.45 -40.12
N ALA A 23 -31.20 9.14 -39.80
CA ALA A 23 -29.88 8.67 -40.14
C ALA A 23 -29.79 7.27 -39.54
N LEU A 24 -29.69 6.27 -40.41
CA LEU A 24 -29.24 4.93 -40.05
C LEU A 24 -27.82 5.10 -39.51
N PHE A 25 -27.70 5.50 -38.25
CA PHE A 25 -26.50 5.26 -37.49
C PHE A 25 -26.39 3.74 -37.46
N SER A 26 -25.45 3.21 -38.24
CA SER A 26 -25.00 1.84 -38.13
C SER A 26 -24.75 1.60 -36.64
N THR A 27 -25.66 0.85 -36.00
CA THR A 27 -25.50 0.40 -34.63
C THR A 27 -24.38 -0.63 -34.67
N SER A 28 -23.13 -0.16 -34.64
CA SER A 28 -22.05 -0.98 -34.13
C SER A 28 -22.51 -1.38 -32.73
N SER A 29 -22.83 -2.66 -32.55
CA SER A 29 -23.09 -3.21 -31.23
C SER A 29 -21.98 -2.69 -30.30
N PRO A 30 -22.32 -2.14 -29.11
CA PRO A 30 -21.27 -1.80 -28.16
C PRO A 30 -20.45 -3.06 -27.98
N THR A 31 -19.20 -3.00 -28.42
CA THR A 31 -18.22 -4.06 -28.23
C THR A 31 -18.29 -4.38 -26.74
N GLY A 32 -18.79 -5.58 -26.41
CA GLY A 32 -19.04 -5.98 -25.03
C GLY A 32 -17.80 -5.72 -24.19
N ALA A 33 -18.03 -5.33 -22.92
CA ALA A 33 -17.03 -5.05 -21.89
C ALA A 33 -15.66 -5.62 -22.28
N GLN A 34 -14.77 -4.76 -22.78
CA GLN A 34 -13.45 -5.19 -23.21
C GLN A 34 -12.81 -5.88 -22.01
N GLY A 35 -12.56 -7.18 -22.14
CA GLY A 35 -11.79 -7.91 -21.15
C GLY A 35 -10.46 -7.18 -21.00
N LEU A 36 -10.15 -6.79 -19.76
CA LEU A 36 -8.87 -6.20 -19.39
C LEU A 36 -7.80 -7.26 -19.64
N ASN A 37 -7.27 -7.29 -20.86
CA ASN A 37 -6.07 -8.05 -21.15
C ASN A 37 -4.94 -7.25 -20.48
N ASP A 38 -4.36 -7.85 -19.45
CA ASP A 38 -3.15 -7.40 -18.76
C ASP A 38 -3.31 -6.33 -17.66
N GLY A 39 -4.53 -5.95 -17.26
CA GLY A 39 -4.78 -5.24 -15.99
C GLY A 39 -4.18 -3.83 -15.80
N GLU A 40 -3.34 -3.36 -16.73
CA GLU A 40 -2.50 -2.16 -16.57
C GLU A 40 -2.99 -0.96 -17.39
N SER A 41 -3.77 -1.20 -18.45
CA SER A 41 -4.23 -0.13 -19.33
C SER A 41 -5.64 -0.34 -19.86
N VAL A 42 -6.32 0.77 -20.14
CA VAL A 42 -7.64 0.80 -20.76
C VAL A 42 -7.59 1.64 -22.03
N GLN A 43 -8.19 1.13 -23.11
CA GLN A 43 -8.37 1.91 -24.33
C GLN A 43 -9.57 2.84 -24.18
N LEU A 44 -9.31 4.14 -24.16
CA LEU A 44 -10.33 5.17 -24.14
C LEU A 44 -10.63 5.59 -25.58
N HIS A 45 -11.90 5.51 -25.96
CA HIS A 45 -12.40 6.06 -27.20
C HIS A 45 -12.73 7.54 -27.02
N GLN A 46 -12.58 8.35 -28.07
CA GLN A 46 -13.06 9.73 -28.06
C GLN A 46 -14.53 9.80 -27.64
N GLY A 47 -14.86 10.65 -26.67
CA GLY A 47 -16.18 10.71 -26.05
C GLY A 47 -16.23 9.98 -24.71
N GLY A 48 -17.42 9.47 -24.34
CA GLY A 48 -17.68 8.87 -23.03
C GLY A 48 -17.29 7.40 -22.95
N ASN A 49 -16.54 7.03 -21.91
CA ASN A 49 -16.09 5.68 -21.60
C ASN A 49 -16.57 5.30 -20.20
N LEU A 50 -17.13 4.10 -20.03
CA LEU A 50 -17.37 3.53 -18.70
C LEU A 50 -16.18 2.66 -18.32
N VAL A 51 -15.43 3.08 -17.31
CA VAL A 51 -14.18 2.46 -16.89
C VAL A 51 -14.27 2.04 -15.43
N SER A 52 -13.84 0.82 -15.12
CA SER A 52 -13.53 0.41 -13.75
C SER A 52 -12.07 0.79 -13.47
N TYR A 53 -11.84 1.65 -12.48
CA TYR A 53 -10.50 2.11 -12.14
C TYR A 53 -9.77 1.05 -11.32
N LEU A 54 -8.65 0.52 -11.83
CA LEU A 54 -7.88 -0.54 -11.16
C LEU A 54 -6.59 -0.04 -10.51
N GLY A 55 -6.25 1.23 -10.70
CA GLY A 55 -5.11 1.85 -10.03
C GLY A 55 -5.35 2.07 -8.54
N PRO A 56 -4.31 2.45 -7.77
CA PRO A 56 -4.42 2.77 -6.35
C PRO A 56 -5.32 3.99 -6.15
N THR A 57 -6.08 4.01 -5.05
CA THR A 57 -6.89 5.18 -4.68
C THR A 57 -6.00 6.41 -4.59
N SER A 58 -6.25 7.42 -5.43
CA SER A 58 -5.37 8.57 -5.56
C SER A 58 -6.13 9.81 -6.07
N PRO A 59 -5.61 11.04 -5.85
CA PRO A 59 -6.20 12.26 -6.39
C PRO A 59 -6.44 12.15 -7.90
N VAL A 60 -7.55 12.69 -8.40
CA VAL A 60 -7.95 12.50 -9.81
C VAL A 60 -6.83 12.89 -10.79
N GLU A 61 -6.11 13.97 -10.51
CA GLU A 61 -5.00 14.46 -11.33
C GLU A 61 -3.83 13.47 -11.38
N VAL A 62 -3.53 12.83 -10.25
CA VAL A 62 -2.49 11.79 -10.13
C VAL A 62 -2.96 10.52 -10.84
N ALA A 63 -4.20 10.11 -10.59
CA ALA A 63 -4.82 8.90 -11.14
C ALA A 63 -4.88 8.93 -12.68
N LEU A 64 -5.18 10.09 -13.28
CA LEU A 64 -5.25 10.25 -14.72
C LEU A 64 -3.85 10.36 -15.37
N ASN A 65 -2.83 10.83 -14.64
CA ASN A 65 -1.45 10.97 -15.12
C ASN A 65 -1.37 11.55 -16.56
N ASP A 66 -0.76 10.84 -17.51
CA ASP A 66 -0.60 11.27 -18.90
C ASP A 66 -1.94 11.40 -19.66
N ALA A 67 -3.02 10.77 -19.17
CA ALA A 67 -4.36 10.92 -19.73
C ALA A 67 -5.01 12.26 -19.36
N LEU A 68 -4.55 12.93 -18.30
CA LEU A 68 -5.19 14.12 -17.73
C LEU A 68 -5.44 15.22 -18.76
N ILE A 69 -4.47 15.46 -19.64
CA ILE A 69 -4.56 16.52 -20.66
C ILE A 69 -5.62 16.27 -21.73
N TYR A 70 -6.15 15.05 -21.81
CA TYR A 70 -7.18 14.65 -22.75
C TYR A 70 -8.55 14.47 -22.11
N VAL A 71 -8.64 14.48 -20.78
CA VAL A 71 -9.88 14.26 -20.03
C VAL A 71 -10.64 15.57 -19.88
N ASP A 72 -11.86 15.61 -20.42
CA ASP A 72 -12.75 16.77 -20.32
C ASP A 72 -13.52 16.76 -19.00
N VAL A 73 -14.03 15.59 -18.59
CA VAL A 73 -14.85 15.44 -17.38
C VAL A 73 -14.86 13.97 -16.90
N VAL A 74 -14.91 13.80 -15.59
CA VAL A 74 -15.11 12.51 -14.91
C VAL A 74 -16.42 12.57 -14.12
N TRP A 75 -17.27 11.56 -14.27
CA TRP A 75 -18.48 11.38 -13.48
C TRP A 75 -18.42 10.08 -12.68
N SER A 76 -18.98 10.11 -11.48
CA SER A 76 -19.22 8.93 -10.65
C SER A 76 -20.65 8.96 -10.12
N PHE A 77 -21.29 7.79 -10.04
CA PHE A 77 -22.61 7.64 -9.43
C PHE A 77 -22.47 6.98 -8.06
N GLN A 78 -22.80 7.72 -7.01
CA GLN A 78 -22.72 7.24 -5.64
C GLN A 78 -24.02 6.54 -5.25
N ALA A 79 -24.07 5.22 -5.46
CA ALA A 79 -25.29 4.42 -5.24
C ALA A 79 -25.94 4.57 -3.85
N PRO A 80 -25.19 4.66 -2.72
CA PRO A 80 -25.81 4.80 -1.40
C PRO A 80 -26.65 6.07 -1.23
N VAL A 81 -26.24 7.16 -1.89
CA VAL A 81 -26.91 8.47 -1.81
C VAL A 81 -27.70 8.82 -3.06
N GLN A 82 -27.61 8.01 -4.13
CA GLN A 82 -28.26 8.24 -5.42
C GLN A 82 -27.88 9.58 -6.07
N GLU A 83 -26.64 10.03 -5.85
CA GLU A 83 -26.14 11.30 -6.34
C GLU A 83 -25.05 11.11 -7.41
N TRP A 84 -25.00 12.06 -8.34
CA TRP A 84 -23.92 12.17 -9.32
C TRP A 84 -22.87 13.14 -8.81
N ALA A 85 -21.62 12.70 -8.83
CA ALA A 85 -20.46 13.53 -8.57
C ALA A 85 -19.69 13.78 -9.87
N LEU A 86 -19.07 14.95 -9.97
CA LEU A 86 -18.32 15.39 -11.15
C LEU A 86 -16.94 15.92 -10.75
N TRP A 87 -15.93 15.63 -11.55
CA TRP A 87 -14.66 16.33 -11.59
C TRP A 87 -14.39 16.83 -13.00
N SER A 88 -13.79 18.01 -13.12
CA SER A 88 -13.40 18.62 -14.41
C SER A 88 -12.25 19.60 -14.19
N PRO A 89 -11.20 19.57 -15.03
CA PRO A 89 -10.01 20.39 -14.82
C PRO A 89 -10.28 21.89 -15.01
N VAL A 90 -11.36 22.27 -15.70
CA VAL A 90 -11.76 23.67 -15.92
C VAL A 90 -12.65 24.24 -14.82
N LEU A 91 -13.12 23.43 -13.87
CA LEU A 91 -13.99 23.88 -12.80
C LEU A 91 -13.19 24.19 -11.53
N PRO A 92 -13.54 25.24 -10.77
CA PRO A 92 -12.95 25.48 -9.45
C PRO A 92 -13.14 24.26 -8.52
N SER A 93 -12.13 23.95 -7.70
CA SER A 93 -12.19 22.81 -6.77
C SER A 93 -13.40 22.85 -5.82
N ALA A 94 -13.88 24.05 -5.46
CA ALA A 94 -15.05 24.24 -4.60
C ALA A 94 -16.38 23.70 -5.17
N VAL A 95 -16.44 23.40 -6.48
CA VAL A 95 -17.64 22.84 -7.13
C VAL A 95 -17.41 21.44 -7.69
N GLN A 96 -16.25 20.84 -7.45
CA GLN A 96 -15.96 19.45 -7.82
C GLN A 96 -16.51 18.52 -6.73
N GLY A 97 -17.17 17.44 -7.13
CA GLY A 97 -17.73 16.42 -6.25
C GLY A 97 -16.89 15.14 -6.14
N ILE A 98 -15.80 15.04 -6.92
CA ILE A 98 -14.84 13.95 -6.88
C ILE A 98 -13.47 14.57 -6.65
N SER A 99 -12.74 14.12 -5.63
CA SER A 99 -11.36 14.53 -5.37
C SER A 99 -10.35 13.41 -5.65
N GLU A 100 -10.80 12.15 -5.65
CA GLU A 100 -9.97 10.96 -5.80
C GLU A 100 -10.68 9.92 -6.71
N LEU A 101 -9.91 9.14 -7.47
CA LEU A 101 -10.39 7.90 -8.06
C LEU A 101 -10.10 6.76 -7.08
N VAL A 102 -11.12 6.00 -6.72
CA VAL A 102 -11.07 4.90 -5.74
C VAL A 102 -10.88 3.59 -6.48
N GLN A 103 -9.96 2.77 -6.01
CA GLN A 103 -9.71 1.45 -6.60
C GLN A 103 -10.99 0.60 -6.64
N ASN A 104 -11.22 -0.07 -7.77
CA ASN A 104 -12.38 -0.90 -8.09
C ASN A 104 -13.72 -0.16 -8.26
N ASP A 105 -13.74 1.18 -8.19
CA ASP A 105 -14.94 1.95 -8.52
C ASP A 105 -15.10 2.18 -10.03
N ALA A 106 -16.34 2.47 -10.43
CA ALA A 106 -16.70 2.73 -11.82
C ALA A 106 -16.89 4.23 -12.10
N TYR A 107 -16.29 4.70 -13.19
CA TYR A 107 -16.31 6.10 -13.62
C TYR A 107 -16.74 6.23 -15.08
N PHE A 108 -17.50 7.28 -15.38
CA PHE A 108 -17.72 7.73 -16.75
C PHE A 108 -16.71 8.81 -17.08
N ILE A 109 -15.75 8.49 -17.95
CA ILE A 109 -14.64 9.38 -18.31
C ILE A 109 -14.85 9.84 -19.75
N PHE A 110 -14.95 11.15 -19.94
CA PHE A 110 -15.05 11.77 -21.25
C PHE A 110 -13.69 12.29 -21.67
N VAL A 111 -13.23 11.85 -22.85
CA VAL A 111 -11.95 12.27 -23.41
C VAL A 111 -12.12 12.95 -24.77
N SER A 112 -11.32 13.99 -25.00
CA SER A 112 -11.33 14.80 -26.23
C SER A 112 -10.75 14.06 -27.44
N GLN A 113 -9.92 13.05 -27.21
CA GLN A 113 -9.33 12.17 -28.22
C GLN A 113 -9.18 10.74 -27.69
N ALA A 114 -9.09 9.76 -28.60
CA ALA A 114 -8.83 8.38 -28.21
C ALA A 114 -7.38 8.23 -27.72
N LEU A 115 -7.18 7.46 -26.65
CA LEU A 115 -5.85 7.15 -26.09
C LEU A 115 -5.85 5.82 -25.34
N THR A 116 -4.67 5.24 -25.16
CA THR A 116 -4.44 4.22 -24.12
C THR A 116 -4.18 4.94 -22.81
N TRP A 117 -5.05 4.80 -21.82
CA TRP A 117 -4.79 5.25 -20.47
C TRP A 117 -4.19 4.09 -19.67
N THR A 118 -2.92 4.24 -19.29
CA THR A 118 -2.25 3.33 -18.35
C THR A 118 -2.50 3.84 -16.94
N PHE A 119 -3.06 3.00 -16.07
CA PHE A 119 -3.26 3.40 -14.68
C PHE A 119 -1.89 3.67 -14.04
N PRO A 120 -1.76 4.70 -13.20
CA PRO A 120 -0.54 4.94 -12.44
C PRO A 120 -0.40 3.81 -11.44
N PHE A 121 0.28 2.75 -11.86
CA PHE A 121 0.86 1.79 -10.94
C PHE A 121 1.95 2.53 -10.14
N PRO A 122 2.03 2.23 -8.85
CA PRO A 122 2.14 0.85 -8.41
C PRO A 122 0.82 0.38 -7.77
N LEU A 123 0.20 -0.71 -8.24
CA LEU A 123 -0.07 -1.73 -7.22
C LEU A 123 1.26 -1.96 -6.55
N PRO A 124 1.35 -2.11 -5.22
CA PRO A 124 2.58 -2.57 -4.62
C PRO A 124 3.01 -3.78 -5.43
N GLN A 125 4.03 -3.57 -6.26
CA GLN A 125 4.63 -4.61 -7.04
C GLN A 125 4.88 -5.67 -5.99
N SER A 126 4.40 -6.89 -6.25
CA SER A 126 4.59 -7.98 -5.29
C SER A 126 6.02 -7.88 -4.75
N CYS A 127 6.26 -8.08 -3.45
CA CYS A 127 7.59 -7.77 -2.90
C CYS A 127 8.75 -8.46 -3.69
N ALA A 128 8.43 -9.51 -4.46
CA ALA A 128 9.26 -10.19 -5.45
C ALA A 128 9.61 -9.35 -6.69
N GLU A 129 8.68 -8.59 -7.27
CA GLU A 129 8.92 -7.79 -8.48
C GLU A 129 9.72 -6.52 -8.19
N GLN A 130 9.49 -5.90 -7.02
CA GLN A 130 10.41 -4.87 -6.50
C GLN A 130 11.83 -5.43 -6.35
N ALA A 131 12.00 -6.71 -6.02
CA ALA A 131 13.30 -7.35 -5.90
C ALA A 131 14.10 -7.42 -7.20
N ASP A 132 13.43 -7.56 -8.33
CA ASP A 132 14.10 -7.64 -9.63
C ASP A 132 14.55 -6.26 -10.13
N LEU A 133 13.83 -5.19 -9.77
CA LEU A 133 14.26 -3.81 -10.02
C LEU A 133 15.47 -3.41 -9.14
N ARG A 134 15.59 -3.98 -7.93
CA ARG A 134 16.73 -3.76 -6.99
C ARG A 134 18.07 -4.11 -7.59
N ALA A 135 18.15 -5.15 -8.44
CA ALA A 135 19.41 -5.61 -9.01
C ALA A 135 20.13 -4.57 -9.89
N GLN A 136 19.46 -3.45 -10.20
CA GLN A 136 19.95 -2.43 -11.13
C GLN A 136 20.42 -1.12 -10.46
N GLN A 137 20.15 -0.90 -9.17
CA GLN A 137 20.54 0.33 -8.46
C GLN A 137 21.70 0.10 -7.48
N ALA A 138 22.88 0.60 -7.84
CA ALA A 138 24.03 0.58 -6.93
C ALA A 138 23.87 1.65 -5.84
N GLY A 139 24.07 1.27 -4.57
CA GLY A 139 24.12 2.20 -3.44
C GLY A 139 22.83 2.36 -2.63
N SER A 140 21.81 1.55 -2.88
CA SER A 140 20.60 1.52 -2.05
C SER A 140 20.55 0.26 -1.18
N PHE A 141 19.97 0.39 0.02
CA PHE A 141 19.83 -0.72 0.98
C PHE A 141 18.36 -1.02 1.26
N PRO A 142 17.97 -2.31 1.34
CA PRO A 142 16.60 -2.69 1.57
C PRO A 142 16.20 -2.47 3.04
N VAL A 143 15.14 -1.70 3.27
CA VAL A 143 14.51 -1.50 4.59
C VAL A 143 13.08 -2.02 4.53
N PHE A 144 12.70 -2.90 5.43
CA PHE A 144 11.45 -3.66 5.29
C PHE A 144 10.27 -3.02 6.03
N PHE A 145 9.19 -2.75 5.29
CA PHE A 145 7.98 -2.08 5.74
C PHE A 145 6.71 -2.90 5.43
N LEU A 146 5.62 -2.60 6.13
CA LEU A 146 4.31 -3.11 5.76
C LEU A 146 3.80 -2.40 4.51
N ILE A 147 2.97 -3.09 3.74
CA ILE A 147 2.16 -2.47 2.71
C ILE A 147 0.68 -2.61 3.10
N GLU A 148 -0.03 -1.49 3.13
CA GLU A 148 -1.47 -1.41 3.37
C GLU A 148 -2.25 -1.18 2.06
N PRO A 149 -3.49 -1.70 1.95
CA PRO A 149 -4.18 -2.51 2.96
C PRO A 149 -3.56 -3.90 3.10
N VAL A 150 -3.36 -4.34 4.34
CA VAL A 150 -3.00 -5.73 4.62
C VAL A 150 -4.23 -6.56 4.31
N GLU A 151 -4.27 -7.16 3.11
CA GLU A 151 -5.31 -8.13 2.80
C GLU A 151 -5.12 -9.35 3.71
N PHE A 152 -5.89 -9.41 4.80
CA PHE A 152 -6.00 -10.56 5.68
C PHE A 152 -6.75 -11.71 4.98
N ALA A 153 -6.32 -12.12 3.79
CA ALA A 153 -6.84 -13.25 3.04
C ALA A 153 -6.23 -14.59 3.52
N GLY A 154 -5.92 -14.70 4.81
CA GLY A 154 -5.27 -15.89 5.40
C GLY A 154 -3.76 -16.02 5.16
N ASN A 155 -3.14 -15.04 4.48
CA ASN A 155 -1.69 -14.96 4.33
C ASN A 155 -1.12 -14.04 5.42
N ALA A 156 0.08 -14.36 5.92
CA ALA A 156 0.80 -13.48 6.83
C ALA A 156 0.96 -12.08 6.18
N PRO A 157 0.86 -11.00 6.96
CA PRO A 157 1.02 -9.63 6.46
C PRO A 157 2.34 -9.51 5.67
N ALA A 158 2.23 -9.13 4.41
CA ALA A 158 3.38 -9.03 3.53
C ALA A 158 4.23 -7.81 3.95
N VAL A 159 5.48 -8.10 4.33
CA VAL A 159 6.50 -7.06 4.52
C VAL A 159 7.28 -6.95 3.22
N CYS A 160 7.36 -5.76 2.65
CA CYS A 160 8.14 -5.47 1.44
C CYS A 160 9.34 -4.59 1.78
N SER A 161 10.44 -4.75 1.04
CA SER A 161 11.56 -3.83 1.19
C SER A 161 11.33 -2.55 0.38
N VAL A 162 11.67 -1.43 0.99
CA VAL A 162 11.83 -0.13 0.37
C VAL A 162 13.31 0.19 0.37
N ASP A 163 13.81 0.52 -0.79
CA ASP A 163 15.19 0.90 -1.03
C ASP A 163 15.45 2.30 -0.45
N ARG A 164 16.43 2.40 0.46
CA ARG A 164 16.82 3.66 1.09
C ARG A 164 18.28 4.01 0.76
N ASP A 165 18.48 5.27 0.42
CA ASP A 165 19.81 5.89 0.42
C ASP A 165 20.18 6.21 1.88
N LEU A 166 21.19 5.51 2.38
CA LEU A 166 21.66 5.61 3.76
C LEU A 166 22.99 6.37 3.78
N PRO A 167 23.06 7.55 4.41
CA PRO A 167 24.13 8.50 4.19
C PRO A 167 25.45 8.22 4.94
N GLY A 168 25.51 7.27 5.87
CA GLY A 168 26.70 7.09 6.71
C GLY A 168 27.40 5.75 6.60
N VAL A 169 28.21 5.46 7.61
CA VAL A 169 29.25 4.41 7.56
C VAL A 169 28.79 3.09 8.17
N ASP A 170 27.79 3.14 9.06
CA ASP A 170 27.19 1.96 9.67
C ASP A 170 25.80 1.73 9.07
N LEU A 171 25.82 1.21 7.85
CA LEU A 171 24.63 1.05 7.03
C LEU A 171 23.62 0.06 7.65
N ILE A 172 24.08 -0.87 8.49
CA ILE A 172 23.21 -1.81 9.19
C ILE A 172 22.43 -1.05 10.26
N ALA A 173 23.10 -0.32 11.15
CA ALA A 173 22.43 0.50 12.13
C ALA A 173 21.51 1.55 11.47
N GLU A 174 21.95 2.18 10.37
CA GLU A 174 21.12 3.14 9.63
C GLU A 174 19.89 2.51 9.00
N SER A 175 19.96 1.27 8.50
CA SER A 175 18.80 0.57 7.96
C SER A 175 17.73 0.31 9.04
N VAL A 176 18.17 -0.06 10.25
CA VAL A 176 17.28 -0.23 11.41
C VAL A 176 16.70 1.12 11.82
N GLN A 177 17.53 2.17 11.92
CA GLN A 177 17.04 3.51 12.27
C GLN A 177 16.01 4.04 11.25
N ALA A 178 16.22 3.80 9.96
CA ALA A 178 15.27 4.14 8.91
C ALA A 178 13.95 3.36 9.04
N MET A 179 14.02 2.06 9.37
CA MET A 179 12.83 1.24 9.64
C MET A 179 12.03 1.77 10.84
N LEU A 180 12.72 2.13 11.93
CA LEU A 180 12.13 2.68 13.15
C LEU A 180 11.49 4.06 12.91
N ALA A 181 12.15 4.90 12.11
CA ALA A 181 11.61 6.20 11.70
C ALA A 181 10.34 6.09 10.85
N GLY A 182 10.13 4.95 10.19
CA GLY A 182 8.96 4.67 9.39
C GLY A 182 9.08 5.11 7.92
N PRO A 183 7.99 4.94 7.14
CA PRO A 183 7.96 5.34 5.74
C PRO A 183 8.15 6.85 5.58
N SER A 184 8.80 7.25 4.49
CA SER A 184 8.82 8.66 4.09
C SER A 184 7.42 9.11 3.63
N PRO A 185 7.10 10.43 3.58
CA PRO A 185 5.80 10.88 3.12
C PRO A 185 5.38 10.37 1.73
N PRO A 186 6.29 10.31 0.71
CA PRO A 186 5.97 9.69 -0.58
C PRO A 186 5.69 8.18 -0.49
N GLU A 187 6.38 7.46 0.39
CA GLU A 187 6.14 6.03 0.60
C GLU A 187 4.80 5.78 1.29
N ALA A 188 4.48 6.57 2.32
CA ALA A 188 3.20 6.50 2.99
C ALA A 188 2.03 6.80 2.04
N ALA A 189 2.23 7.71 1.07
CA ALA A 189 1.23 8.05 0.06
C ALA A 189 0.90 6.88 -0.90
N ILE A 190 1.77 5.87 -1.01
CA ILE A 190 1.52 4.65 -1.80
C ILE A 190 1.19 3.43 -0.93
N GLY A 191 0.84 3.65 0.35
CA GLY A 191 0.40 2.60 1.26
C GLY A 191 1.52 1.90 2.04
N VAL A 192 2.77 2.38 1.99
CA VAL A 192 3.82 1.85 2.87
C VAL A 192 3.52 2.29 4.31
N ALA A 193 3.58 1.37 5.26
CA ALA A 193 3.32 1.60 6.68
C ALA A 193 4.42 1.01 7.56
N SER A 194 4.57 1.56 8.77
CA SER A 194 5.42 1.00 9.82
C SER A 194 4.65 0.98 11.13
N ARG A 195 4.89 -0.05 11.96
CA ARG A 195 4.37 -0.12 13.32
C ARG A 195 5.36 0.42 14.35
N TRP A 196 6.57 0.79 13.93
CA TRP A 196 7.65 1.18 14.83
C TRP A 196 7.60 2.62 15.32
N ALA A 197 7.00 3.54 14.55
CA ALA A 197 7.04 4.97 14.84
C ALA A 197 6.39 5.34 16.20
N ASP A 198 5.42 4.56 16.67
CA ASP A 198 4.60 4.88 17.84
C ASP A 198 4.78 3.91 19.03
N VAL A 199 5.71 2.95 18.93
CA VAL A 199 5.89 1.90 19.96
C VAL A 199 7.09 2.13 20.87
N LEU A 200 8.01 3.02 20.50
CA LEU A 200 9.15 3.37 21.36
C LEU A 200 8.71 4.38 22.43
N PHE A 201 8.99 4.07 23.69
CA PHE A 201 8.67 4.92 24.83
C PHE A 201 9.82 4.97 25.85
N ASP A 202 9.67 5.80 26.87
CA ASP A 202 10.70 6.09 27.88
C ASP A 202 11.98 6.79 27.34
N PRO A 203 12.75 7.43 28.24
CA PRO A 203 14.09 7.90 27.91
C PRO A 203 15.00 6.75 27.51
N SER A 204 15.88 7.01 26.54
CA SER A 204 16.94 6.06 26.18
C SER A 204 17.94 5.88 27.33
N ASN A 205 18.40 4.64 27.54
CA ASN A 205 19.51 4.31 28.44
C ASN A 205 20.87 4.21 27.72
N CYS A 206 20.95 4.59 26.43
CA CYS A 206 22.13 4.50 25.57
C CYS A 206 22.50 5.86 24.96
N ASP A 207 22.73 6.87 25.80
CA ASP A 207 23.13 8.22 25.37
C ASP A 207 22.22 8.86 24.31
N GLY A 208 20.92 8.52 24.33
CA GLY A 208 19.91 9.03 23.41
C GLY A 208 19.62 8.14 22.20
N ALA A 209 20.43 7.13 21.92
CA ALA A 209 20.18 6.17 20.86
C ALA A 209 18.94 5.31 21.15
N ASP A 210 18.18 4.93 20.12
CA ASP A 210 16.98 4.12 20.29
C ASP A 210 17.29 2.63 20.53
N PHE A 211 18.45 2.17 20.07
CA PHE A 211 18.95 0.81 20.19
C PHE A 211 20.48 0.76 20.14
N GLN A 212 21.04 -0.39 20.52
CA GLN A 212 22.40 -0.82 20.22
C GLN A 212 22.34 -2.10 19.37
N ILE A 213 23.32 -2.30 18.50
CA ILE A 213 23.42 -3.50 17.68
C ILE A 213 24.85 -4.06 17.73
N GLU A 214 24.96 -5.37 17.91
CA GLU A 214 26.20 -6.12 17.85
C GLU A 214 26.04 -7.28 16.86
N ILE A 215 27.06 -7.53 16.05
CA ILE A 215 27.06 -8.65 15.09
C ILE A 215 28.24 -9.56 15.40
N SER A 216 27.95 -10.83 15.69
CA SER A 216 28.97 -11.83 15.99
C SER A 216 28.55 -13.20 15.48
N GLY A 217 29.39 -13.83 14.65
CA GLY A 217 29.17 -15.19 14.15
C GLY A 217 27.83 -15.39 13.43
N GLY A 218 27.41 -14.43 12.59
CA GLY A 218 26.14 -14.50 11.86
C GLY A 218 24.91 -14.10 12.69
N LEU A 219 25.07 -13.80 13.99
CA LEU A 219 23.98 -13.32 14.84
C LEU A 219 24.05 -11.80 14.99
N ALA A 220 23.00 -11.11 14.56
CA ALA A 220 22.75 -9.71 14.90
C ALA A 220 21.92 -9.64 16.19
N THR A 221 22.50 -9.09 17.25
CA THR A 221 21.82 -8.81 18.51
C THR A 221 21.46 -7.34 18.55
N ILE A 222 20.17 -7.04 18.46
CA ILE A 222 19.64 -5.68 18.63
C ILE A 222 19.01 -5.55 20.01
N GLN A 223 19.50 -4.61 20.81
CA GLN A 223 18.92 -4.27 22.11
C GLN A 223 18.30 -2.88 22.03
N PHE A 224 16.99 -2.80 22.22
CA PHE A 224 16.33 -1.50 22.33
C PHE A 224 16.76 -0.79 23.60
N CYS A 225 17.12 0.47 23.48
CA CYS A 225 17.55 1.32 24.59
C CYS A 225 16.39 2.09 25.21
N ARG A 226 15.21 1.96 24.61
CA ARG A 226 13.93 2.51 25.02
C ARG A 226 12.96 1.38 25.33
N GLY A 227 11.90 1.68 26.07
CA GLY A 227 10.77 0.76 26.20
C GLY A 227 10.12 0.53 24.84
N VAL A 228 9.62 -0.69 24.59
CA VAL A 228 8.84 -1.04 23.38
C VAL A 228 7.45 -1.51 23.79
N ILE A 229 6.40 -0.85 23.30
CA ILE A 229 5.01 -1.22 23.58
C ILE A 229 4.63 -2.38 22.67
N LEU A 230 4.30 -3.53 23.27
CA LEU A 230 3.69 -4.64 22.54
C LEU A 230 2.21 -4.31 22.30
N THR A 231 1.77 -4.42 21.05
CA THR A 231 0.42 -4.02 20.62
C THR A 231 -0.47 -5.22 20.27
N GLY A 232 0.02 -6.43 20.55
CA GLY A 232 -0.69 -7.69 20.44
C GLY A 232 -0.02 -8.62 19.43
N VAL A 233 -0.25 -9.92 19.58
CA VAL A 233 0.49 -11.01 18.90
C VAL A 233 0.70 -10.78 17.40
N VAL A 234 -0.32 -10.31 16.68
CA VAL A 234 -0.22 -10.08 15.22
C VAL A 234 0.69 -8.88 14.91
N ALA A 235 0.52 -7.77 15.62
CA ALA A 235 1.35 -6.58 15.42
C ALA A 235 2.79 -6.81 15.86
N ASP A 236 2.98 -7.55 16.96
CA ASP A 236 4.29 -7.93 17.48
C ASP A 236 5.02 -8.85 16.48
N ALA A 237 4.32 -9.83 15.91
CA ALA A 237 4.87 -10.71 14.86
C ALA A 237 5.26 -9.92 13.59
N ILE A 238 4.46 -8.93 13.21
CA ILE A 238 4.80 -8.02 12.10
C ILE A 238 6.09 -7.26 12.40
N MET A 239 6.18 -6.63 13.57
CA MET A 239 7.35 -5.86 14.00
C MET A 239 8.61 -6.74 13.99
N GLN A 240 8.51 -7.94 14.56
CA GLN A 240 9.57 -8.93 14.51
C GLN A 240 9.96 -9.29 13.07
N THR A 241 8.98 -9.51 12.19
CA THR A 241 9.23 -9.83 10.77
C THR A 241 9.94 -8.69 10.04
N GLN A 242 9.59 -7.44 10.31
CA GLN A 242 10.25 -6.26 9.72
C GLN A 242 11.72 -6.16 10.12
N LEU A 243 12.02 -6.33 11.41
CA LEU A 243 13.40 -6.32 11.92
C LEU A 243 14.20 -7.48 11.35
N ASN A 244 13.65 -8.69 11.41
CA ASN A 244 14.31 -9.88 10.89
C ASN A 244 14.64 -9.69 9.42
N ALA A 245 13.66 -9.32 8.59
CA ALA A 245 13.87 -9.14 7.16
C ALA A 245 14.88 -8.03 6.84
N THR A 246 14.86 -6.91 7.56
CA THR A 246 15.83 -5.81 7.39
C THR A 246 17.25 -6.27 7.72
N LEU A 247 17.44 -6.98 8.83
CA LEU A 247 18.77 -7.41 9.26
C LEU A 247 19.29 -8.61 8.47
N THR A 248 18.46 -9.59 8.13
CA THR A 248 18.89 -10.77 7.33
C THR A 248 19.04 -10.47 5.84
N ALA A 249 18.73 -9.25 5.39
CA ALA A 249 19.06 -8.82 4.03
C ALA A 249 20.57 -8.60 3.83
N TRP A 250 21.33 -8.52 4.93
CA TRP A 250 22.78 -8.41 4.92
C TRP A 250 23.39 -9.81 4.90
N ALA A 251 24.34 -10.05 3.99
CA ALA A 251 24.91 -11.37 3.74
C ALA A 251 25.65 -11.99 4.95
N ASP A 252 26.08 -11.17 5.91
CA ASP A 252 26.82 -11.60 7.11
C ASP A 252 25.89 -11.84 8.32
N ILE A 253 24.56 -11.74 8.15
CA ILE A 253 23.57 -11.93 9.21
C ILE A 253 22.64 -13.09 8.85
N ASP A 254 22.81 -14.21 9.55
CA ASP A 254 21.99 -15.42 9.41
C ASP A 254 20.73 -15.38 10.31
N ARG A 255 20.85 -14.71 11.46
CA ARG A 255 19.84 -14.73 12.52
C ARG A 255 19.85 -13.44 13.34
N VAL A 256 18.73 -13.18 14.00
CA VAL A 256 18.51 -11.95 14.75
C VAL A 256 17.99 -12.27 16.15
N ALA A 257 18.62 -11.70 17.17
CA ALA A 257 18.11 -11.65 18.54
C ALA A 257 17.63 -10.22 18.82
N ILE A 258 16.35 -10.08 19.21
CA ILE A 258 15.72 -8.79 19.48
C ILE A 258 15.45 -8.69 20.97
N LEU A 259 16.14 -7.77 21.64
CA LEU A 259 16.11 -7.60 23.08
C LEU A 259 15.38 -6.32 23.46
N ASN A 260 14.67 -6.37 24.58
CA ASN A 260 14.08 -5.20 25.23
C ASN A 260 15.15 -4.39 25.99
N GLN A 261 14.73 -3.30 26.63
CA GLN A 261 15.62 -2.43 27.41
C GLN A 261 16.38 -3.14 28.55
N ALA A 262 15.81 -4.21 29.12
CA ALA A 262 16.43 -5.00 30.18
C ALA A 262 17.43 -6.06 29.67
N GLY A 263 17.47 -6.30 28.35
CA GLY A 263 18.31 -7.34 27.75
C GLY A 263 17.59 -8.69 27.57
N ASP A 264 16.28 -8.77 27.83
CA ASP A 264 15.49 -9.98 27.60
C ASP A 264 14.91 -10.01 26.18
N CYS A 265 14.63 -11.20 25.64
CA CYS A 265 14.03 -11.40 24.33
C CYS A 265 12.66 -10.72 24.24
N LEU A 266 12.56 -9.66 23.43
CA LEU A 266 11.42 -8.76 23.37
C LEU A 266 10.11 -9.47 22.99
N PHE A 267 10.18 -10.42 22.05
CA PHE A 267 9.01 -11.13 21.53
C PHE A 267 8.87 -12.55 22.13
N ASP A 268 9.63 -12.89 23.16
CA ASP A 268 9.53 -14.16 23.86
C ASP A 268 8.57 -14.06 25.06
N LEU A 269 7.32 -14.46 24.85
CA LEU A 269 6.29 -14.46 25.88
C LEU A 269 6.50 -15.57 26.94
N SER A 270 7.46 -16.48 26.76
CA SER A 270 7.75 -17.54 27.72
C SER A 270 8.65 -17.09 28.87
N GLY A 271 9.44 -16.03 28.67
CA GLY A 271 10.48 -15.57 29.61
C GLY A 271 11.73 -16.46 29.64
N LEU A 272 11.87 -17.41 28.72
CA LEU A 272 13.02 -18.32 28.64
C LEU A 272 14.20 -17.73 27.84
N ASN A 273 14.03 -16.54 27.28
CA ASN A 273 15.02 -15.87 26.44
C ASN A 273 15.47 -16.72 25.24
N LEU A 274 14.51 -17.35 24.56
CA LEU A 274 14.77 -18.31 23.48
C LEU A 274 15.48 -17.69 22.26
N CYS A 275 15.39 -16.38 22.06
CA CYS A 275 16.12 -15.70 20.98
C CYS A 275 17.64 -15.67 21.21
N LEU A 276 18.08 -15.78 22.46
CA LEU A 276 19.49 -15.85 22.86
C LEU A 276 20.03 -17.28 22.89
N ALA A 277 19.16 -18.30 22.89
CA ALA A 277 19.58 -19.67 22.74
C ALA A 277 20.30 -19.77 21.39
N GLY A 278 21.63 -19.97 21.44
CA GLY A 278 22.47 -20.11 20.27
C GLY A 278 21.95 -21.19 19.33
N ASP A 279 22.40 -21.17 18.07
CA ASP A 279 22.31 -22.31 17.19
C ASP A 279 23.11 -23.41 17.87
N THR A 280 22.46 -24.23 18.71
CA THR A 280 23.05 -25.38 19.39
C THR A 280 23.29 -26.48 18.37
N THR A 281 23.84 -26.13 17.20
CA THR A 281 24.39 -27.08 16.23
C THR A 281 25.52 -27.91 16.88
N GLU A 282 26.04 -27.47 18.03
CA GLU A 282 26.89 -28.29 18.91
C GLU A 282 26.15 -29.51 19.53
N CYS A 283 24.82 -29.52 19.59
CA CYS A 283 24.04 -30.71 19.98
C CYS A 283 23.79 -31.70 18.82
N GLN A 284 24.02 -31.32 17.56
CA GLN A 284 23.76 -32.22 16.42
C GLN A 284 24.86 -33.28 16.20
N GLY A 285 25.94 -33.24 16.98
CA GLY A 285 27.09 -34.13 16.80
C GLY A 285 27.11 -35.42 17.63
N GLN A 286 26.48 -35.48 18.83
CA GLN A 286 26.76 -36.58 19.77
C GLN A 286 25.63 -37.08 20.67
N ALA A 287 24.43 -36.47 20.68
CA ALA A 287 23.33 -36.97 21.52
C ALA A 287 22.36 -37.85 20.72
N SER A 288 22.26 -39.13 21.07
CA SER A 288 21.22 -40.05 20.55
C SER A 288 19.83 -39.76 21.11
N ASP A 289 19.69 -38.76 21.97
CA ASP A 289 18.43 -38.35 22.60
C ASP A 289 18.31 -36.81 22.57
N PRO A 290 17.29 -36.23 21.90
CA PRO A 290 17.07 -34.78 21.83
C PRO A 290 16.82 -34.10 23.19
N LEU A 291 16.60 -34.87 24.26
CA LEU A 291 16.43 -34.38 25.62
C LEU A 291 17.74 -34.23 26.41
N ASP A 292 18.89 -34.63 25.83
CA ASP A 292 20.19 -34.68 26.51
C ASP A 292 21.09 -33.45 26.22
N CYS A 293 20.53 -32.37 25.66
CA CYS A 293 21.22 -31.08 25.69
C CYS A 293 21.04 -30.50 27.09
N PRO A 294 22.08 -30.46 27.94
CA PRO A 294 21.96 -29.78 29.21
C PRO A 294 21.69 -28.31 28.90
N PHE A 295 20.48 -27.85 29.20
CA PHE A 295 20.27 -26.46 29.56
C PHE A 295 21.29 -26.21 30.67
N HIS A 296 22.36 -25.50 30.35
CA HIS A 296 23.35 -25.16 31.35
C HIS A 296 22.58 -24.36 32.40
N ASP A 297 22.43 -24.95 33.58
CA ASP A 297 21.73 -24.38 34.71
C ASP A 297 22.25 -22.96 34.93
N LEU A 298 21.45 -21.96 34.52
CA LEU A 298 21.58 -20.59 34.96
C LEU A 298 20.96 -20.52 36.36
N GLU A 299 21.60 -21.18 37.33
CA GLU A 299 21.39 -20.87 38.74
C GLU A 299 22.34 -19.73 39.15
N GLU A 300 21.69 -18.61 39.50
CA GLU A 300 22.15 -17.37 40.19
C GLU A 300 22.83 -16.25 39.39
#